data_AF-A0A564ZFW4-F1
#
_entry.id   AF-A0A564ZFW4-F1
#
_cell.length_a   1.000
_cell.length_b   1.000
_cell.length_c   1.000
_cell.angle_alpha   90.00
_cell.angle_beta   90.00
_cell.angle_gamma   90.00
#
_symmetry.space_group_name_H-M   'P 1'
#
loop_
_entity.id
_entity.type
_entity.pdbx_description
1 polymer ?
#
loop_
_entity_poly.entity_id
_entity_poly.type
_entity_poly.pdbx_seq_one_letter_code
_entity_poly.pdbx_strand_id
1 'polypeptide(L)'
;MPPSWLSVTQLSEFKEAEDNDTGCTTPPHPHYAELAILLLQHASDDISDREEIRTLVKDIWDARVGKFVASVNSFILSGAVTARVSQLTPLELSTARNLLTNSLDQLAVIRTTRQRYESKTNLSQSSLSMADV
;
A
#
# COMPACT_ATOMS: atom_id res chain seq x y z
N MET A 1 -23.23 -20.83 -7.69
CA MET A 1 -21.88 -21.40 -7.96
C MET A 1 -20.80 -20.35 -7.79
N PRO A 2 -19.79 -20.60 -6.93
CA PRO A 2 -18.72 -19.63 -6.65
C PRO A 2 -17.69 -19.51 -7.78
N PRO A 3 -16.93 -18.41 -7.85
CA PRO A 3 -15.78 -18.28 -8.75
C PRO A 3 -14.71 -19.35 -8.50
N SER A 4 -13.99 -19.77 -9.55
CA SER A 4 -12.99 -20.83 -9.46
C SER A 4 -11.83 -20.53 -8.50
N TRP A 5 -11.47 -19.25 -8.35
CA TRP A 5 -10.42 -18.81 -7.43
C TRP A 5 -10.85 -18.84 -5.96
N LEU A 6 -12.17 -18.86 -5.67
CA LEU A 6 -12.69 -18.88 -4.30
C LEU A 6 -12.77 -20.32 -3.78
N SER A 7 -11.62 -20.97 -3.68
CA SER A 7 -11.47 -22.32 -3.12
C SER A 7 -10.26 -22.36 -2.19
N VAL A 8 -10.27 -23.28 -1.22
CA VAL A 8 -9.18 -23.44 -0.24
C VAL A 8 -7.84 -23.66 -0.94
N THR A 9 -7.81 -24.51 -1.97
CA THR A 9 -6.59 -24.80 -2.73
C THR A 9 -6.01 -23.57 -3.40
N GLN A 10 -6.82 -22.85 -4.19
CA GLN A 10 -6.36 -21.67 -4.93
C GLN A 10 -5.96 -20.51 -4.00
N LEU A 11 -6.71 -20.30 -2.92
CA LEU A 11 -6.37 -19.28 -1.92
C LEU A 11 -5.12 -19.64 -1.11
N SER A 12 -4.89 -20.92 -0.83
CA SER A 12 -3.67 -21.36 -0.14
C SER A 12 -2.44 -21.17 -1.02
N GLU A 13 -2.52 -21.55 -2.30
CA GLU A 13 -1.45 -21.30 -3.29
C GLU A 13 -1.18 -19.80 -3.43
N PHE A 14 -2.23 -18.98 -3.48
CA PHE A 14 -2.08 -17.52 -3.53
C PHE A 14 -1.45 -16.96 -2.26
N LYS A 15 -1.85 -17.44 -1.08
CA LYS A 15 -1.25 -17.04 0.20
C LYS A 15 0.22 -17.41 0.27
N GLU A 16 0.59 -18.61 -0.14
CA GLU A 16 1.98 -19.06 -0.17
C GLU A 16 2.83 -18.22 -1.15
N ALA A 17 2.31 -17.93 -2.34
CA ALA A 17 2.97 -17.03 -3.29
C ALA A 17 3.15 -15.62 -2.69
N GLU A 18 2.11 -15.12 -2.01
CA GLU A 18 2.15 -13.84 -1.32
C GLU A 18 3.22 -13.86 -0.22
N ASP A 19 3.26 -14.84 0.67
CA ASP A 19 4.24 -14.90 1.76
C ASP A 19 5.70 -14.97 1.27
N ASN A 20 5.94 -15.58 0.10
CA ASN A 20 7.27 -15.71 -0.49
C ASN A 20 7.76 -14.45 -1.24
N ASP A 21 6.86 -13.53 -1.63
CA ASP A 21 7.24 -12.29 -2.32
C ASP A 21 7.42 -11.13 -1.33
N THR A 22 8.42 -10.30 -1.57
CA THR A 22 8.64 -9.06 -0.81
C THR A 22 7.56 -8.00 -1.07
N GLY A 23 7.01 -7.96 -2.27
CA GLY A 23 5.90 -7.10 -2.69
C GLY A 23 4.58 -7.87 -2.73
N CYS A 24 3.53 -7.16 -3.14
CA CYS A 24 2.24 -7.81 -3.40
C CYS A 24 2.27 -8.56 -4.72
N THR A 25 1.76 -9.79 -4.71
CA THR A 25 1.60 -10.61 -5.91
C THR A 25 0.32 -10.25 -6.65
N THR A 26 0.13 -10.79 -7.87
CA THR A 26 -1.03 -10.47 -8.68
C THR A 26 -2.28 -11.10 -8.08
N PRO A 27 -3.30 -10.31 -7.70
CA PRO A 27 -4.48 -10.86 -7.07
C PRO A 27 -5.30 -11.70 -8.06
N PRO A 28 -5.99 -12.75 -7.59
CA PRO A 28 -6.82 -13.61 -8.45
C PRO A 28 -7.97 -12.85 -9.11
N HIS A 29 -8.42 -11.76 -8.48
CA HIS A 29 -9.39 -10.83 -9.02
C HIS A 29 -9.15 -9.42 -8.44
N PRO A 30 -9.38 -8.33 -9.19
CA PRO A 30 -9.17 -6.96 -8.69
C PRO A 30 -10.00 -6.59 -7.45
N HIS A 31 -11.09 -7.32 -7.20
CA HIS A 31 -12.02 -7.13 -6.08
C HIS A 31 -12.24 -8.44 -5.31
N TYR A 32 -11.19 -9.26 -5.14
CA TYR A 32 -11.33 -10.59 -4.54
C TYR A 32 -11.91 -10.54 -3.12
N ALA A 33 -11.51 -9.54 -2.31
CA ALA A 33 -11.94 -9.40 -0.93
C ALA A 33 -13.44 -9.04 -0.84
N GLU A 34 -13.89 -8.06 -1.62
CA GLU A 34 -15.30 -7.65 -1.68
C GLU A 34 -16.19 -8.81 -2.14
N LEU A 35 -15.78 -9.49 -3.20
CA LEU A 35 -16.53 -10.63 -3.73
C LEU A 35 -16.59 -11.77 -2.72
N ALA A 36 -15.47 -12.10 -2.07
CA ALA A 36 -15.44 -13.14 -1.05
C ALA A 36 -16.37 -12.80 0.12
N ILE A 37 -16.34 -11.56 0.63
CA ILE A 37 -17.22 -11.11 1.72
C ILE A 37 -18.69 -11.26 1.32
N LEU A 38 -19.09 -10.74 0.17
CA LEU A 38 -20.48 -10.78 -0.30
C LEU A 38 -20.97 -12.22 -0.51
N LEU A 39 -20.15 -13.06 -1.14
CA LEU A 39 -20.48 -14.46 -1.41
C LEU A 39 -20.58 -15.28 -0.12
N LEU A 40 -19.62 -15.12 0.80
CA LEU A 40 -19.64 -15.81 2.10
C LEU A 40 -20.79 -15.36 3.02
N GLN A 41 -21.34 -14.16 2.79
CA GLN A 41 -22.47 -13.62 3.55
C GLN A 41 -23.82 -14.06 2.99
N HIS A 42 -23.98 -14.09 1.67
CA HIS A 42 -25.29 -14.27 1.02
C HIS A 42 -25.47 -15.58 0.26
N ALA A 43 -24.39 -16.26 -0.09
CA ALA A 43 -24.40 -17.49 -0.87
C ALA A 43 -23.54 -18.57 -0.18
N SER A 44 -23.56 -18.62 1.16
CA SER A 44 -22.70 -19.52 1.91
C SER A 44 -22.98 -20.99 1.69
N ASP A 45 -24.22 -21.34 1.35
CA ASP A 45 -24.66 -22.73 1.17
C ASP A 45 -24.12 -23.32 -0.14
N ASP A 46 -23.71 -22.46 -1.07
CA ASP A 46 -23.06 -22.82 -2.34
C ASP A 46 -21.54 -23.00 -2.20
N ILE A 47 -20.97 -22.75 -1.02
CA ILE A 47 -19.52 -22.65 -0.79
C ILE A 47 -19.08 -23.70 0.24
N SER A 48 -18.32 -24.69 -0.21
CA SER A 48 -17.62 -25.62 0.67
C SER A 48 -16.54 -24.90 1.49
N ASP A 49 -16.28 -25.37 2.71
CA ASP A 49 -15.18 -24.89 3.56
C ASP A 49 -15.19 -23.38 3.83
N ARG A 50 -16.40 -22.78 3.89
CA ARG A 50 -16.64 -21.33 4.05
C ARG A 50 -15.84 -20.65 5.17
N GLU A 51 -15.64 -21.32 6.30
CA GLU A 51 -14.92 -20.76 7.44
C GLU A 51 -13.41 -20.68 7.19
N GLU A 52 -12.87 -21.70 6.51
CA GLU A 52 -11.47 -21.74 6.11
C GLU A 52 -11.20 -20.71 5.01
N ILE A 53 -12.07 -20.63 4.00
CA ILE A 53 -12.01 -19.59 2.97
C ILE A 53 -12.07 -18.19 3.59
N ARG A 54 -12.96 -17.95 4.56
CA ARG A 54 -13.04 -16.66 5.25
C ARG A 54 -11.72 -16.30 5.94
N THR A 55 -11.11 -17.28 6.62
CA THR A 55 -9.85 -17.09 7.32
C THR A 55 -8.73 -16.81 6.33
N LEU A 56 -8.62 -17.59 5.26
CA LEU A 56 -7.61 -17.40 4.21
C LEU A 56 -7.71 -16.01 3.55
N VAL A 57 -8.92 -15.60 3.16
CA VAL A 57 -9.13 -14.28 2.53
C VAL A 57 -8.69 -13.16 3.48
N LYS A 58 -9.00 -13.27 4.77
CA LYS A 58 -8.58 -12.30 5.79
C LYS A 58 -7.07 -12.29 5.97
N ASP A 59 -6.44 -13.46 6.11
CA ASP A 59 -4.99 -13.56 6.29
C ASP A 59 -4.23 -12.94 5.10
N ILE A 60 -4.67 -13.24 3.87
CA ILE A 60 -4.09 -12.68 2.65
C ILE A 60 -4.25 -11.16 2.64
N TRP A 61 -5.44 -10.67 2.97
CA TRP A 61 -5.72 -9.24 3.05
C TRP A 61 -4.81 -8.54 4.05
N ASP A 62 -4.70 -9.07 5.26
CA ASP A 62 -3.88 -8.50 6.34
C ASP A 62 -2.39 -8.50 5.95
N ALA A 63 -1.89 -9.58 5.34
CA ALA A 63 -0.52 -9.65 4.82
C ALA A 63 -0.25 -8.58 3.76
N ARG A 64 -1.16 -8.42 2.79
CA ARG A 64 -1.03 -7.46 1.68
C ARG A 64 -1.12 -6.01 2.14
N VAL A 65 -2.05 -5.69 3.05
CA VAL A 65 -2.12 -4.36 3.68
C VAL A 65 -0.86 -4.10 4.51
N GLY A 66 -0.35 -5.11 5.23
CA GLY A 66 0.91 -5.03 5.96
C GLY A 66 2.09 -4.65 5.07
N LYS A 67 2.25 -5.31 3.93
CA LYS A 67 3.27 -4.99 2.92
C LYS A 67 3.10 -3.59 2.34
N PHE A 68 1.87 -3.18 2.03
CA PHE A 68 1.58 -1.84 1.55
C PHE A 68 2.03 -0.78 2.56
N VAL A 69 1.64 -0.93 3.84
CA VAL A 69 2.04 0.00 4.91
C VAL A 69 3.55 0.04 5.09
N ALA A 70 4.22 -1.12 5.06
CA ALA A 70 5.69 -1.19 5.13
C ALA A 70 6.36 -0.45 3.96
N SER A 71 5.86 -0.66 2.72
CA SER A 71 6.34 0.03 1.53
C SER A 71 6.18 1.55 1.61
N VAL A 72 5.02 2.01 2.09
CA VAL A 72 4.75 3.44 2.33
C VAL A 72 5.72 4.02 3.36
N ASN A 73 5.98 3.31 4.46
CA ASN A 73 6.90 3.78 5.50
C ASN A 73 8.33 3.92 4.95
N SER A 74 8.82 2.90 4.23
CA SER A 74 10.13 2.96 3.55
C SER A 74 10.20 4.11 2.55
N PHE A 75 9.12 4.37 1.79
CA PHE A 75 9.05 5.50 0.87
C PHE A 75 9.22 6.85 1.58
N ILE A 76 8.48 7.07 2.68
CA ILE A 76 8.55 8.32 3.45
C ILE A 76 9.98 8.54 4.00
N LEU A 77 10.57 7.49 4.57
CA LEU A 77 11.91 7.54 5.16
C LEU A 77 13.02 7.75 4.11
N SER A 78 12.86 7.22 2.91
CA SER A 78 13.85 7.34 1.83
C SER A 78 14.02 8.76 1.28
N GLY A 79 13.06 9.66 1.54
CA GLY A 79 13.08 11.00 0.94
C GLY A 79 12.59 11.04 -0.52
N ALA A 80 12.16 9.90 -1.09
CA ALA A 80 11.71 9.83 -2.48
C ALA A 80 10.49 10.72 -2.77
N VAL A 81 10.32 11.06 -4.04
CA VAL A 81 9.24 11.91 -4.56
C VAL A 81 8.17 11.09 -5.27
N THR A 82 8.57 10.00 -5.92
CA THR A 82 7.68 9.14 -6.71
C THR A 82 7.83 7.69 -6.25
N ALA A 83 6.70 6.99 -6.11
CA ALA A 83 6.66 5.56 -5.86
C ALA A 83 5.76 4.88 -6.90
N ARG A 84 6.14 3.66 -7.27
CA ARG A 84 5.27 2.80 -8.07
C ARG A 84 4.48 1.91 -7.13
N VAL A 85 3.16 2.02 -7.19
CA VAL A 85 2.24 1.11 -6.51
C VAL A 85 1.80 0.06 -7.54
N SER A 86 2.15 -1.20 -7.31
CA SER A 86 1.82 -2.29 -8.23
C SER A 86 1.05 -3.38 -7.49
N GLN A 87 0.16 -4.05 -8.22
CA GLN A 87 -0.49 -5.29 -7.80
C GLN A 87 -1.36 -5.20 -6.54
N LEU A 88 -1.65 -4.00 -6.02
CA LEU A 88 -2.66 -3.78 -4.98
C LEU A 88 -4.08 -3.67 -5.57
N THR A 89 -5.06 -4.10 -4.81
CA THR A 89 -6.49 -3.91 -5.13
C THR A 89 -6.96 -2.51 -4.74
N PRO A 90 -8.07 -2.01 -5.33
CA PRO A 90 -8.64 -0.71 -4.94
C PRO A 90 -9.03 -0.63 -3.47
N LEU A 91 -9.57 -1.72 -2.89
CA LEU A 91 -9.92 -1.75 -1.48
C LEU A 91 -8.65 -1.64 -0.62
N GLU A 92 -7.58 -2.37 -0.94
CA GLU A 92 -6.32 -2.33 -0.19
C GLU A 92 -5.76 -0.90 -0.19
N LEU A 93 -5.73 -0.27 -1.37
CA LEU A 93 -5.25 1.11 -1.52
C LEU A 93 -6.11 2.11 -0.73
N SER A 94 -7.42 1.88 -0.67
CA SER A 94 -8.34 2.78 0.03
C SER A 94 -8.09 2.86 1.54
N THR A 95 -7.48 1.81 2.14
CA THR A 95 -7.22 1.75 3.60
C THR A 95 -6.37 2.89 4.12
N ALA A 96 -5.38 3.35 3.35
CA ALA A 96 -4.48 4.43 3.76
C ALA A 96 -4.59 5.68 2.89
N ARG A 97 -5.39 5.67 1.80
CA ARG A 97 -5.44 6.73 0.79
C ARG A 97 -5.54 8.12 1.40
N ASN A 98 -6.58 8.37 2.20
CA ASN A 98 -6.86 9.71 2.73
C ASN A 98 -5.75 10.20 3.68
N LEU A 99 -5.27 9.31 4.56
CA LEU A 99 -4.20 9.66 5.50
C LEU A 99 -2.91 9.95 4.73
N LEU A 100 -2.56 9.09 3.79
CA LEU A 100 -1.31 9.16 3.04
C LEU A 100 -1.25 10.41 2.17
N THR A 101 -2.30 10.71 1.39
CA THR A 101 -2.32 11.89 0.53
C THR A 101 -2.21 13.17 1.34
N ASN A 102 -3.01 13.30 2.40
CA ASN A 102 -2.98 14.49 3.25
C ASN A 102 -1.61 14.68 3.93
N SER A 103 -1.01 13.59 4.42
CA SER A 103 0.29 13.65 5.08
C SER A 103 1.42 13.99 4.10
N LEU A 104 1.39 13.42 2.89
CA LEU A 104 2.39 13.70 1.85
C LEU A 104 2.29 15.14 1.32
N ASP A 105 1.09 15.70 1.22
CA ASP A 105 0.91 17.11 0.85
C ASP A 105 1.58 18.04 1.87
N GLN A 106 1.35 17.80 3.18
CA GLN A 106 2.01 18.57 4.24
C GLN A 106 3.53 18.38 4.21
N LEU A 107 3.97 17.14 3.99
CA LEU A 107 5.39 16.81 3.93
C LEU A 107 6.06 17.51 2.72
N ALA A 108 5.37 17.64 1.59
CA ALA A 108 5.84 18.40 0.43
C ALA A 108 5.98 19.90 0.75
N VAL A 109 5.02 20.49 1.46
CA VAL A 109 5.11 21.90 1.92
C VAL A 109 6.32 22.11 2.85
N ILE A 110 6.56 21.18 3.78
CA ILE A 110 7.71 21.26 4.68
C ILE A 110 9.03 21.14 3.91
N ARG A 111 9.13 20.17 2.98
CA ARG A 111 10.34 19.97 2.14
C ARG A 111 10.66 21.22 1.30
N THR A 112 9.66 21.80 0.66
CA THR A 112 9.84 23.02 -0.17
C THR A 112 10.22 24.24 0.67
N THR A 113 9.62 24.40 1.86
CA THR A 113 9.96 25.49 2.79
C THR A 113 11.39 25.37 3.29
N ARG A 114 11.84 24.15 3.64
CA ARG A 114 13.22 23.87 4.05
C ARG A 114 14.21 24.23 2.94
N GLN A 115 13.97 23.79 1.70
CA GLN A 115 14.85 24.10 0.55
C GLN A 115 14.98 25.61 0.31
N ARG A 116 13.86 26.35 0.45
CA ARG A 116 13.87 27.82 0.33
C ARG A 116 14.70 28.48 1.43
N TYR A 117 14.63 27.97 2.66
CA TYR A 117 15.41 28.48 3.77
C TYR A 117 16.92 28.24 3.56
N GLU A 118 17.32 27.01 3.23
CA GLU A 118 18.71 26.65 2.93
C GLU A 118 19.30 27.50 1.79
N SER A 119 18.49 27.78 0.77
CA SER A 119 18.90 28.66 -0.34
C SER A 119 19.20 30.08 0.16
N LYS A 120 18.33 30.64 1.01
CA LYS A 120 18.53 32.00 1.56
C LYS A 120 19.76 32.10 2.46
N THR A 121 20.01 31.11 3.31
CA THR A 121 21.19 31.10 4.19
C THR A 121 22.49 31.05 3.39
N ASN A 122 22.52 30.29 2.30
CA ASN A 122 23.69 30.20 1.43
C ASN A 122 23.95 31.50 0.66
N LEU A 123 22.90 32.17 0.16
CA LEU A 123 23.05 33.49 -0.47
C LEU A 123 23.63 34.53 0.51
N SER A 124 23.13 34.58 1.75
CA SER A 124 23.64 35.51 2.77
C SER A 124 25.11 35.27 3.12
N GLN A 125 25.57 34.01 3.19
CA GLN A 125 26.99 33.70 3.43
C GLN A 125 27.89 34.12 2.26
N SER A 126 27.45 33.92 1.01
CA SER A 126 28.21 34.36 -0.17
C SER A 126 28.38 35.88 -0.26
N SER A 127 27.34 36.64 0.13
CA SER A 127 27.39 38.11 0.12
C SER A 127 28.31 38.70 1.19
N LEU A 128 28.49 38.02 2.34
CA LEU A 128 29.46 38.46 3.35
C LEU A 128 30.91 38.21 2.89
N SER A 129 31.19 37.08 2.23
CA SER A 129 32.55 36.78 1.73
C SER A 129 33.03 37.69 0.59
N MET A 130 32.12 38.36 -0.11
CA MET A 130 32.44 39.23 -1.24
C MET A 130 32.69 40.70 -0.83
N ALA A 131 32.40 41.05 0.43
CA ALA A 131 32.59 42.40 0.97
C ALA A 131 33.97 42.61 1.64
N ASP A 132 34.78 41.56 1.76
CA ASP A 132 36.11 41.58 2.40
C ASP A 132 37.29 41.63 1.39
N VAL A 133 37.07 42.16 0.17
CA VAL A 133 38.13 42.39 -0.85
C VAL A 133 38.22 43.87 -1.22
#